data_AF-A0A6N9JS66-F1
#
_entry.id   AF-A0A6N9JS66-F1
#
_cell.length_a   1.000
_cell.length_b   1.000
_cell.length_c   1.000
_cell.angle_alpha   90.00
_cell.angle_beta   90.00
_cell.angle_gamma   90.00
#
_symmetry.space_group_name_H-M   'P 1'
#
loop_
_entity.id
_entity.type
_entity.pdbx_description
1 polymer ?
#
loop_
_entity_poly.entity_id
_entity_poly.type
_entity_poly.pdbx_seq_one_letter_code
_entity_poly.pdbx_strand_id
1 'polypeptide(L)' 'MKEFSKNLKTLRAKQGLSQKELANQLHVERSPVAGWETKDRVPDAEILIRLAAVLNTSIDDLLKG' A
#
# COMPACT_ATOMS: atom_id res chain seq x y z
N MET A 1 -8.34 -2.17 -9.26
CA MET A 1 -8.98 -0.94 -8.73
C MET A 1 -7.95 0.18 -8.91
N LYS A 2 -8.08 0.95 -10.00
CA LYS A 2 -7.02 1.90 -10.42
C LYS A 2 -6.69 2.94 -9.34
N GLU A 3 -7.70 3.36 -8.58
CA GLU A 3 -7.55 4.33 -7.49
C GLU A 3 -6.71 3.78 -6.34
N PHE A 4 -6.97 2.57 -5.85
CA PHE A 4 -6.15 1.96 -4.77
C PHE A 4 -4.66 1.91 -5.12
N SER A 5 -4.34 1.42 -6.33
CA SER A 5 -2.94 1.27 -6.76
C SER A 5 -2.21 2.61 -6.79
N LYS A 6 -2.90 3.66 -7.25
CA LYS A 6 -2.41 5.04 -7.29
C LYS A 6 -2.25 5.62 -5.89
N ASN A 7 -3.26 5.48 -5.04
CA ASN A 7 -3.26 6.00 -3.67
C ASN A 7 -2.15 5.36 -2.84
N LEU A 8 -2.00 4.03 -2.89
CA LEU A 8 -0.92 3.31 -2.23
C LEU A 8 0.46 3.84 -2.65
N LYS A 9 0.70 3.98 -3.94
CA LYS A 9 1.96 4.49 -4.48
C LYS A 9 2.22 5.93 -4.04
N THR A 10 1.21 6.79 -4.06
CA THR A 10 1.29 8.19 -3.64
C THR A 10 1.58 8.31 -2.14
N LEU A 11 0.85 7.57 -1.29
CA LEU A 11 1.03 7.60 0.16
C LEU A 11 2.40 7.04 0.57
N ARG A 12 2.83 5.93 -0.04
CA ARG A 12 4.19 5.39 0.15
C ARG A 12 5.26 6.42 -0.21
N ALA A 13 5.13 7.07 -1.37
CA ALA A 13 6.09 8.08 -1.81
C ALA A 13 6.12 9.32 -0.91
N LYS A 14 4.95 9.75 -0.38
CA LYS A 14 4.87 10.84 0.62
C LYS A 14 5.62 10.53 1.91
N GLN A 15 5.66 9.25 2.30
CA GLN A 15 6.44 8.78 3.45
C GLN A 15 7.94 8.57 3.12
N GLY A 16 8.38 8.84 1.88
CA GLY A 16 9.77 8.65 1.46
C GLY A 16 10.21 7.18 1.36
N LEU A 17 9.27 6.23 1.41
CA LEU A 17 9.57 4.80 1.44
C LEU A 17 9.72 4.24 0.01
N SER A 18 10.67 3.35 -0.21
CA SER A 18 10.71 2.45 -1.37
C SER A 18 9.71 1.30 -1.21
N GLN A 19 9.42 0.59 -2.30
CA GLN A 19 8.57 -0.61 -2.25
C GLN A 19 9.15 -1.70 -1.32
N LYS A 20 10.48 -1.80 -1.22
CA LYS A 20 11.13 -2.78 -0.34
C LYS A 20 11.01 -2.36 1.12
N GLU A 21 11.16 -1.08 1.43
CA GLU A 21 11.01 -0.59 2.80
C GLU A 21 9.57 -0.73 3.30
N LEU A 22 8.58 -0.40 2.47
CA LEU A 22 7.17 -0.65 2.81
C LEU A 22 6.92 -2.15 3.04
N ALA A 23 7.44 -3.01 2.17
CA ALA A 23 7.31 -4.46 2.33
C ALA A 23 7.93 -4.96 3.64
N ASN A 24 9.11 -4.45 4.01
CA ASN A 24 9.78 -4.78 5.26
C ASN A 24 8.93 -4.36 6.48
N GLN A 25 8.31 -3.19 6.46
CA GLN A 25 7.43 -2.73 7.54
C GLN A 25 6.14 -3.54 7.65
N LEU A 26 5.65 -4.09 6.54
CA LEU A 26 4.47 -4.95 6.50
C LEU A 26 4.79 -6.43 6.80
N HIS A 27 6.08 -6.77 6.93
CA HIS A 27 6.58 -8.15 7.05
C HIS A 27 6.16 -9.04 5.86
N VAL A 28 6.24 -8.49 4.65
CA VAL A 28 5.96 -9.21 3.39
C VAL A 28 7.11 -9.07 2.40
N GLU A 29 7.06 -9.87 1.34
CA GLU A 29 7.98 -9.70 0.21
C GLU A 29 7.70 -8.43 -0.59
N ARG A 30 8.73 -7.91 -1.29
CA ARG A 30 8.59 -6.72 -2.15
C ARG A 30 7.59 -6.94 -3.31
N SER A 31 7.50 -8.17 -3.80
CA SER A 31 6.70 -8.53 -4.99
C SER A 31 5.21 -8.22 -4.82
N PRO A 32 4.54 -8.60 -3.70
CA PRO A 32 3.20 -8.14 -3.37
C PRO A 32 2.99 -6.63 -3.47
N VAL A 33 3.87 -5.83 -2.85
CA VAL A 33 3.78 -4.36 -2.89
C VAL A 33 3.85 -3.84 -4.33
N ALA A 34 4.79 -4.35 -5.13
CA ALA A 34 4.87 -3.99 -6.54
C ALA A 34 3.60 -4.37 -7.31
N GLY A 35 3.02 -5.53 -7.01
CA GLY A 35 1.75 -5.98 -7.58
C GLY A 35 0.56 -5.10 -7.21
N TRP A 36 0.49 -4.66 -5.94
CA TRP A 36 -0.55 -3.74 -5.48
C TRP A 36 -0.48 -2.38 -6.16
N GLU A 37 0.72 -1.89 -6.48
CA GLU A 37 0.90 -0.60 -7.16
C GLU A 37 0.73 -0.64 -8.68
N THR A 38 0.76 -1.83 -9.31
CA THR A 38 0.83 -1.92 -10.79
C THR A 38 -0.15 -2.89 -11.45
N LYS A 39 -0.67 -3.89 -10.72
CA LYS A 39 -1.46 -4.99 -11.31
C LYS A 39 -2.94 -4.98 -10.89
N ASP A 40 -3.46 -3.84 -10.44
CA ASP A 40 -4.85 -3.68 -10.01
C ASP A 40 -5.28 -4.66 -8.89
N ARG A 41 -4.32 -5.21 -8.14
CA ARG A 41 -4.55 -6.13 -7.03
C ARG A 41 -4.69 -5.37 -5.73
N VAL A 42 -5.71 -5.71 -4.94
CA VAL A 42 -5.88 -5.21 -3.58
C VAL A 42 -5.48 -6.35 -2.63
N PRO A 43 -4.72 -6.07 -1.56
CA PRO A 43 -4.44 -7.08 -0.54
C PRO A 43 -5.70 -7.45 0.26
N ASP A 44 -5.57 -8.46 1.12
CA ASP A 44 -6.62 -8.80 2.08
C ASP A 44 -6.80 -7.71 3.16
N ALA A 45 -7.84 -7.89 3.98
CA ALA A 45 -8.19 -6.95 5.03
C ALA A 45 -7.08 -6.77 6.08
N GLU A 46 -6.34 -7.82 6.42
CA GLU A 46 -5.28 -7.76 7.42
C GLU A 46 -4.14 -6.85 6.95
N ILE A 47 -3.70 -7.03 5.71
CA ILE A 47 -2.68 -6.20 5.10
C ILE A 47 -3.19 -4.77 4.85
N LEU A 48 -4.47 -4.57 4.50
CA LEU A 48 -5.06 -3.23 4.40
C LEU A 48 -4.99 -2.46 5.72
N ILE A 49 -5.30 -3.11 6.84
CA ILE A 49 -5.19 -2.51 8.19
C ILE A 49 -3.73 -2.13 8.48
N ARG A 50 -2.78 -3.03 8.17
CA ARG A 50 -1.35 -2.75 8.37
C ARG A 50 -0.85 -1.61 7.48
N LEU A 51 -1.30 -1.54 6.23
CA LEU A 51 -0.98 -0.45 5.31
C LEU A 51 -1.46 0.90 5.86
N ALA A 52 -2.70 0.95 6.35
CA ALA A 52 -3.26 2.15 6.97
C ALA A 52 -2.41 2.61 8.17
N ALA A 53 -2.01 1.68 9.03
CA ALA A 53 -1.15 1.97 10.17
C ALA A 53 0.26 2.46 9.77
N VAL A 54 0.94 1.73 8.87
CA VAL A 54 2.31 2.06 8.41
C VAL A 54 2.36 3.39 7.67
N LEU A 55 1.35 3.67 6.84
CA LEU A 55 1.30 4.90 6.05
C LEU A 55 0.65 6.07 6.81
N ASN A 56 0.21 5.85 8.05
CA ASN A 56 -0.48 6.82 8.90
C ASN A 56 -1.67 7.49 8.19
N THR A 57 -2.59 6.66 7.70
CA THR A 57 -3.75 7.06 6.89
C THR A 57 -4.95 6.15 7.22
N SER A 58 -6.14 6.45 6.71
CA SER A 58 -7.29 5.55 6.83
C SER A 58 -7.37 4.52 5.70
N ILE A 59 -8.13 3.44 5.92
CA ILE A 59 -8.44 2.46 4.85
C ILE A 59 -9.27 3.13 3.75
N ASP A 60 -10.13 4.10 4.09
CA ASP A 60 -10.87 4.88 3.11
C ASP A 60 -9.94 5.68 2.20
N ASP A 61 -8.89 6.33 2.71
CA ASP A 61 -7.90 7.05 1.87
C ASP A 61 -7.15 6.10 0.92
N LEU A 62 -6.96 4.84 1.34
CA LEU A 62 -6.35 3.82 0.49
C LEU A 62 -7.29 3.37 -0.61
N LEU A 63 -8.56 3.12 -0.29
CA LEU A 63 -9.53 2.51 -1.22
C LEU A 63 -10.31 3.50 -2.07
N LYS A 64 -10.49 4.73 -1.58
CA LYS A 64 -11.36 5.76 -2.15
C LYS A 64 -10.58 7.02 -2.47
N GLY A 65 -11.17 7.82 -3.36
CA GLY A 65 -10.88 9.24 -3.56
C GLY A 65 -12.18 10.01 -3.44
#